data_AF-A0A7C1I879-F1
#
_entry.id   AF-A0A7C1I879-F1
#
_cell.length_a   1.000
_cell.length_b   1.000
_cell.length_c   1.000
_cell.angle_alpha   90.00
_cell.angle_beta   90.00
_cell.angle_gamma   90.00
#
_symmetry.space_group_name_H-M   'P 1'
#
loop_
_entity.id
_entity.type
_entity.pdbx_description
1 polymer ?
#
loop_
_entity_poly.entity_id
_entity_poly.type
_entity_poly.pdbx_seq_one_letter_code
_entity_poly.pdbx_strand_id
1 'polypeptide(L)'
;MRILVAGLNVFDSGKTWVSIAMYKAALARGFKPSIYKPVASFNLWFGYGTYMESMKRKLLLSNDVLLYENYLKVTDLSMVNPISIALAPLDPDKYRVQRAIESYHRDSQDLFQQIVLSRVSTCNGKTVHYIFPENLGKLSTIMESRVRELSLALGSTPSNIEEFKAFSCLCFERGGFNEVRGEIIRGIRLSYN
;
A
#
# COMPACT_ATOMS: atom_id res chain seq x y z
N MET A 1 16.53 -4.77 18.92
CA MET A 1 16.74 -5.75 17.82
C MET A 1 15.75 -5.46 16.70
N ARG A 2 16.14 -5.63 15.43
CA ARG A 2 15.26 -5.49 14.26
C ARG A 2 15.34 -6.78 13.45
N ILE A 3 14.19 -7.26 12.97
CA ILE A 3 14.11 -8.49 12.17
C ILE A 3 13.38 -8.13 10.88
N LEU A 4 14.01 -8.40 9.74
CA LEU A 4 13.39 -8.27 8.43
C LEU A 4 12.82 -9.63 8.02
N VAL A 5 11.52 -9.68 7.76
CA VAL A 5 10.86 -10.85 7.16
C VAL A 5 10.75 -10.60 5.66
N ALA A 6 11.62 -11.25 4.89
CA ALA A 6 11.61 -11.24 3.43
C ALA A 6 11.16 -12.60 2.90
N GLY A 7 10.61 -12.63 1.68
CA GLY A 7 10.18 -13.86 1.00
C GLY A 7 10.82 -13.95 -0.36
N LEU A 8 11.28 -15.15 -0.72
CA LEU A 8 11.91 -15.42 -2.02
C LEU A 8 10.88 -15.38 -3.16
N ASN A 9 9.68 -15.91 -2.93
CA ASN A 9 8.58 -15.81 -3.89
C ASN A 9 7.84 -14.47 -3.74
N VAL A 10 7.59 -13.86 -4.89
CA VAL A 10 7.03 -12.51 -5.05
C VAL A 10 5.64 -12.41 -4.43
N PHE A 11 4.79 -13.42 -4.68
CA PHE A 11 3.38 -13.40 -4.28
C PHE A 11 3.09 -14.40 -3.16
N ASP A 12 2.27 -13.97 -2.18
CA ASP A 12 1.64 -14.77 -1.12
C ASP A 12 2.49 -15.87 -0.47
N SER A 13 3.78 -15.62 -0.31
CA SER A 13 4.75 -16.54 0.31
C SER A 13 4.60 -16.70 1.83
N GLY A 14 3.46 -16.31 2.41
CA GLY A 14 3.20 -16.44 3.84
C GLY A 14 3.94 -15.43 4.74
N LYS A 15 4.62 -14.42 4.17
CA LYS A 15 5.40 -13.40 4.91
C LYS A 15 4.61 -12.78 6.07
N THR A 16 3.38 -12.35 5.79
CA THR A 16 2.48 -11.72 6.77
C THR A 16 2.17 -12.67 7.94
N TRP A 17 1.91 -13.95 7.65
CA TRP A 17 1.66 -14.96 8.68
C TRP A 17 2.90 -15.28 9.51
N VAL A 18 4.07 -15.35 8.88
CA VAL A 18 5.36 -15.50 9.59
C VAL A 18 5.57 -14.31 10.54
N SER A 19 5.38 -13.08 10.08
CA SER A 19 5.50 -11.88 10.93
C SER A 19 4.51 -11.89 12.10
N ILE A 20 3.26 -12.30 11.87
CA ILE A 20 2.25 -12.46 12.94
C ILE A 20 2.69 -13.51 13.96
N ALA A 21 3.15 -14.67 13.50
CA ALA A 21 3.59 -15.76 14.37
C ALA A 21 4.80 -15.32 15.22
N MET A 22 5.79 -14.67 14.60
CA MET A 22 6.96 -14.13 15.31
C MET A 22 6.57 -13.07 16.34
N TYR A 23 5.67 -12.15 16.00
CA TYR A 23 5.15 -11.14 16.92
C TYR A 23 4.53 -11.81 18.16
N LYS A 24 3.63 -12.77 17.96
CA LYS A 24 2.95 -13.49 19.05
C LYS A 24 3.94 -14.31 19.89
N ALA A 25 4.91 -14.97 19.26
CA ALA A 25 5.93 -15.74 19.95
C ALA A 25 6.87 -14.87 20.80
N ALA A 26 7.18 -13.65 20.35
CA ALA A 26 7.94 -12.68 21.13
C ALA A 26 7.11 -12.13 22.30
N LEU A 27 5.84 -11.79 22.06
CA LEU A 27 4.94 -11.33 23.11
C LEU A 27 4.78 -12.38 24.22
N ALA A 28 4.61 -13.65 23.86
CA ALA A 28 4.51 -14.77 24.80
C ALA A 28 5.79 -14.98 25.66
N ARG A 29 6.93 -14.45 25.22
CA ARG A 29 8.20 -14.48 25.95
C ARG A 29 8.46 -13.21 26.78
N GLY A 30 7.46 -12.33 26.91
CA GLY A 30 7.56 -11.10 27.69
C GLY A 30 8.20 -9.93 26.94
N PHE A 31 8.48 -10.06 25.64
CA PHE A 31 8.94 -8.92 24.84
C PHE A 31 7.78 -7.98 24.48
N LYS A 32 8.12 -6.73 24.12
CA LYS A 32 7.19 -5.73 23.60
C LYS A 32 7.44 -5.47 22.11
N PRO A 33 7.05 -6.40 21.21
CA PRO A 33 7.32 -6.26 19.78
C PRO A 33 6.45 -5.17 19.14
N SER A 34 6.94 -4.59 18.05
CA SER A 34 6.19 -3.77 17.11
C SER A 34 6.28 -4.39 15.71
N ILE A 35 5.31 -4.09 14.86
CA ILE A 35 5.27 -4.56 13.46
C ILE A 35 5.23 -3.38 12.51
N TYR A 36 5.91 -3.51 11.38
CA TYR A 36 6.01 -2.46 10.39
C TYR A 36 6.09 -3.09 9.00
N LYS A 37 5.19 -2.65 8.11
CA LYS A 37 5.12 -3.05 6.70
C LYS A 37 5.19 -1.78 5.86
N PRO A 38 6.40 -1.32 5.47
CA PRO A 38 6.61 0.02 4.92
C PRO A 38 5.74 0.30 3.69
N VAL A 39 5.64 -0.67 2.79
CA VAL A 39 4.84 -0.60 1.57
C VAL A 39 3.97 -1.84 1.47
N ALA A 40 2.71 -1.65 1.11
CA ALA A 40 1.79 -2.72 0.79
C ALA A 40 0.92 -2.31 -0.39
N SER A 41 0.68 -3.25 -1.30
CA SER A 41 -0.29 -3.09 -2.37
C SER A 41 -1.40 -4.11 -2.24
N PHE A 42 -2.58 -3.79 -2.76
CA PHE A 42 -3.67 -4.75 -2.91
C PHE A 42 -4.45 -4.46 -4.19
N ASN A 43 -5.08 -5.47 -4.76
CA ASN A 43 -5.89 -5.32 -5.96
C ASN A 43 -7.36 -5.12 -5.57
N LEU A 44 -7.99 -4.05 -6.05
CA LEU A 44 -9.38 -3.67 -5.74
C LEU A 44 -10.41 -4.68 -6.25
N TRP A 45 -10.09 -5.47 -7.28
CA TRP A 45 -10.98 -6.52 -7.80
C TRP A 45 -11.07 -7.70 -6.84
N PHE A 46 -9.93 -8.22 -6.38
CA PHE A 46 -9.88 -9.36 -5.45
C PHE A 46 -10.05 -8.94 -3.98
N GLY A 47 -9.77 -7.69 -3.65
CA GLY A 47 -9.76 -7.13 -2.30
C GLY A 47 -11.03 -6.39 -1.91
N TYR A 48 -12.21 -6.86 -2.30
CA TYR A 48 -13.47 -6.15 -2.03
C TYR A 48 -13.70 -5.86 -0.54
N GLY A 49 -13.34 -6.78 0.37
CA GLY A 49 -13.41 -6.54 1.82
C GLY A 49 -12.54 -5.36 2.27
N THR A 50 -11.33 -5.24 1.72
CA THR A 50 -10.41 -4.15 2.02
C THR A 50 -10.86 -2.83 1.41
N TYR A 51 -11.50 -2.88 0.24
CA TYR A 51 -12.19 -1.72 -0.33
C TYR A 51 -13.28 -1.22 0.63
N MET A 52 -14.15 -2.10 1.15
CA MET A 52 -15.22 -1.73 2.06
C MET A 52 -14.70 -1.16 3.39
N GLU A 53 -13.66 -1.77 3.97
CA GLU A 53 -13.02 -1.23 5.17
C GLU A 53 -12.35 0.13 4.90
N SER A 54 -11.75 0.31 3.73
CA SER A 54 -11.15 1.59 3.34
C SER A 54 -12.20 2.69 3.20
N MET A 55 -13.35 2.38 2.58
CA MET A 55 -14.51 3.26 2.48
C MET A 55 -15.02 3.66 3.87
N LYS A 56 -15.30 2.67 4.72
CA LYS A 56 -15.85 2.86 6.06
C LYS A 56 -14.96 3.76 6.92
N ARG A 57 -13.64 3.58 6.84
CA ARG A 57 -12.67 4.27 7.69
C ARG A 57 -12.07 5.52 7.06
N LYS A 58 -12.46 5.84 5.81
CA LYS A 58 -11.87 6.93 5.00
C LYS A 58 -10.34 6.89 5.00
N LEU A 59 -9.80 5.68 4.90
CA LEU A 59 -8.37 5.44 4.98
C LEU A 59 -8.04 4.28 4.05
N LEU A 60 -7.20 4.50 3.03
CA LEU A 60 -6.78 3.42 2.14
C LEU A 60 -5.93 2.40 2.91
N LEU A 61 -6.48 1.19 3.08
CA LEU A 61 -5.86 0.09 3.82
C LEU A 61 -5.41 -1.02 2.86
N SER A 62 -4.57 -1.92 3.34
CA SER A 62 -4.16 -3.13 2.63
C SER A 62 -4.61 -4.37 3.42
N ASN A 63 -4.74 -5.50 2.73
CA ASN A 63 -5.12 -6.78 3.34
C ASN A 63 -4.23 -7.12 4.54
N ASP A 64 -2.92 -6.90 4.42
CA ASP A 64 -1.95 -7.22 5.47
C ASP A 64 -2.17 -6.43 6.76
N VAL A 65 -2.53 -5.16 6.64
CA VAL A 65 -2.73 -4.28 7.79
C VAL A 65 -3.99 -4.64 8.54
N LEU A 66 -5.05 -5.03 7.82
CA LEU A 66 -6.26 -5.58 8.43
C LEU A 66 -5.98 -6.89 9.15
N LEU A 67 -5.11 -7.75 8.60
CA LEU A 67 -4.66 -8.96 9.31
C LEU A 67 -3.89 -8.61 10.59
N TYR A 68 -2.97 -7.63 10.54
CA TYR A 68 -2.25 -7.19 11.73
C TYR A 68 -3.19 -6.62 12.79
N GLU A 69 -4.16 -5.78 12.41
CA GLU A 69 -5.19 -5.28 13.34
C GLU A 69 -5.93 -6.44 14.01
N ASN A 70 -6.43 -7.38 13.20
CA ASN A 70 -7.26 -8.48 13.69
C ASN A 70 -6.51 -9.40 14.65
N TYR A 71 -5.28 -9.78 14.30
CA TYR A 71 -4.49 -10.79 15.02
C TYR A 71 -3.53 -10.22 16.07
N LEU A 72 -3.08 -8.98 15.92
CA LEU A 72 -2.07 -8.34 16.78
C LEU A 72 -2.63 -7.15 17.56
N LYS A 73 -3.88 -6.73 17.30
CA LYS A 73 -4.55 -5.59 17.95
C LYS A 73 -3.79 -4.26 17.80
N VAL A 74 -3.07 -4.10 16.68
CA VAL A 74 -2.46 -2.82 16.33
C VAL A 74 -3.54 -1.82 15.93
N THR A 75 -3.42 -0.58 16.42
CA THR A 75 -4.46 0.45 16.24
C THR A 75 -4.03 1.56 15.28
N ASP A 76 -2.74 1.88 15.20
CA ASP A 76 -2.22 2.91 14.29
C ASP A 76 -1.83 2.32 12.92
N LEU A 77 -2.84 2.02 12.13
CA LEU A 77 -2.71 1.35 10.83
C LEU A 77 -1.95 2.19 9.78
N SER A 78 -2.02 3.52 9.89
CA SER A 78 -1.23 4.45 9.07
C SER A 78 0.26 4.34 9.36
N MET A 79 0.64 4.19 10.62
CA MET A 79 2.05 4.09 11.01
C MET A 79 2.62 2.68 10.79
N VAL A 80 1.81 1.64 10.96
CA VAL A 80 2.21 0.26 10.64
C VAL A 80 2.48 0.12 9.14
N ASN A 81 1.71 0.80 8.28
CA ASN A 81 1.85 0.74 6.84
C ASN A 81 1.78 2.14 6.20
N PRO A 82 2.87 2.91 6.21
CA PRO A 82 2.83 4.30 5.76
C PRO A 82 2.54 4.45 4.27
N ILE A 83 2.89 3.47 3.44
CA ILE A 83 2.53 3.48 2.01
C ILE A 83 1.56 2.34 1.71
N SER A 84 0.33 2.70 1.34
CA SER A 84 -0.67 1.76 0.82
C SER A 84 -0.95 2.08 -0.64
N ILE A 85 -1.02 1.07 -1.50
CA ILE A 85 -1.22 1.20 -2.94
C ILE A 85 -2.42 0.35 -3.35
N ALA A 86 -3.39 0.96 -4.03
CA ALA A 86 -4.49 0.24 -4.66
C ALA A 86 -4.17 0.01 -6.13
N LEU A 87 -4.27 -1.24 -6.54
CA LEU A 87 -4.14 -1.69 -7.91
C LEU A 87 -5.52 -2.02 -8.47
N ALA A 88 -5.71 -1.86 -9.77
CA ALA A 88 -6.90 -2.34 -10.47
C ALA A 88 -6.50 -3.12 -11.73
N PRO A 89 -7.27 -4.17 -12.09
CA PRO A 89 -7.01 -4.90 -13.33
C PRO A 89 -7.29 -4.01 -14.53
N LEU A 90 -6.41 -4.08 -15.52
CA LEU A 90 -6.61 -3.44 -16.82
C LEU A 90 -7.71 -4.17 -17.59
N ASP A 91 -8.52 -3.43 -18.34
CA ASP A 91 -9.60 -3.95 -19.16
C ASP A 91 -9.09 -4.27 -20.59
N PRO A 92 -9.03 -5.54 -20.99
CA PRO A 92 -8.58 -5.92 -22.33
C PRO A 92 -9.36 -5.26 -23.47
N ASP A 93 -10.64 -4.94 -23.27
CA ASP A 93 -11.46 -4.31 -24.30
C ASP A 93 -10.98 -2.88 -24.62
N LYS A 94 -10.44 -2.17 -23.64
CA LYS A 94 -9.84 -0.83 -23.86
C LYS A 94 -8.66 -0.88 -24.83
N TYR A 95 -7.87 -1.95 -24.77
CA TYR A 95 -6.73 -2.18 -25.64
C TYR A 95 -7.12 -2.78 -26.99
N ARG A 96 -8.15 -3.63 -27.02
CA ARG A 96 -8.68 -4.22 -28.25
C ARG A 96 -9.21 -3.15 -29.21
N VAL A 97 -9.97 -2.18 -28.71
CA VAL A 97 -10.51 -1.07 -29.52
C VAL A 97 -9.38 -0.26 -30.17
N GLN A 98 -8.23 -0.15 -29.51
CA GLN A 98 -7.05 0.58 -29.99
C GLN A 98 -6.10 -0.28 -30.85
N ARG A 99 -6.45 -1.55 -31.13
CA ARG A 99 -5.59 -2.55 -31.79
C ARG A 99 -4.22 -2.68 -31.12
N ALA A 100 -4.16 -2.55 -29.80
CA ALA A 100 -2.93 -2.45 -29.01
C ALA A 100 -2.74 -3.62 -28.03
N ILE A 101 -3.06 -4.85 -28.44
CA ILE A 101 -3.03 -6.03 -27.54
C ILE A 101 -1.64 -6.31 -26.96
N GLU A 102 -0.56 -6.03 -27.71
CA GLU A 102 0.81 -6.14 -27.20
C GLU A 102 1.06 -5.17 -26.04
N SER A 103 0.45 -3.98 -26.10
CA SER A 103 0.52 -3.00 -25.01
C SER A 103 -0.25 -3.47 -23.78
N TYR A 104 -1.37 -4.19 -23.95
CA TYR A 104 -2.06 -4.81 -22.81
C TYR A 104 -1.14 -5.78 -22.06
N HIS A 105 -0.47 -6.68 -22.79
CA HIS A 105 0.45 -7.63 -22.16
C HIS A 105 1.57 -6.93 -21.40
N ARG A 106 2.23 -5.94 -22.02
CA ARG A 106 3.28 -5.15 -21.38
C ARG A 106 2.77 -4.42 -20.13
N ASP A 107 1.66 -3.69 -20.25
CA ASP A 107 1.12 -2.88 -19.17
C ASP A 107 0.59 -3.75 -18.01
N SER A 108 0.03 -4.92 -18.33
CA SER A 108 -0.44 -5.88 -17.31
C SER A 108 0.70 -6.47 -16.47
N GLN A 109 1.93 -6.42 -16.96
CA GLN A 109 3.14 -6.85 -16.25
C GLN A 109 3.81 -5.71 -15.48
N ASP A 110 3.49 -4.46 -15.80
CA ASP A 110 4.00 -3.29 -15.10
C ASP A 110 3.04 -2.88 -13.97
N LEU A 111 3.51 -3.01 -12.73
CA LEU A 111 2.76 -2.66 -11.53
C LEU A 111 2.31 -1.20 -11.56
N PHE A 112 3.14 -0.29 -12.08
CA PHE A 112 2.85 1.14 -12.11
C PHE A 112 1.68 1.48 -13.04
N GLN A 113 1.45 0.70 -14.10
CA GLN A 113 0.29 0.89 -14.97
C GLN A 113 -1.03 0.48 -14.31
N GLN A 114 -0.96 -0.31 -13.24
CA GLN A 114 -2.12 -0.81 -12.51
C GLN A 114 -2.45 0.04 -11.27
N ILE A 115 -1.58 0.97 -10.86
CA ILE A 115 -1.80 1.82 -9.69
C ILE A 115 -2.92 2.83 -9.99
N VAL A 116 -3.94 2.86 -9.14
CA VAL A 116 -5.07 3.78 -9.30
C VAL A 116 -5.25 4.72 -8.11
N LEU A 117 -4.87 4.28 -6.91
CA LEU A 117 -4.83 5.09 -5.70
C LEU A 117 -3.58 4.77 -4.90
N SER A 118 -3.11 5.73 -4.11
CA SER A 118 -2.12 5.47 -3.06
C SER A 118 -2.41 6.29 -1.82
N ARG A 119 -1.77 5.93 -0.72
CA ARG A 119 -1.73 6.68 0.53
C ARG A 119 -0.28 6.79 0.96
N VAL A 120 0.11 7.97 1.42
CA VAL A 120 1.37 8.22 2.10
C VAL A 120 1.08 8.83 3.46
N SER A 121 1.55 8.18 4.52
CA SER A 121 1.52 8.68 5.90
C SER A 121 2.93 9.03 6.37
N THR A 122 3.12 10.23 6.91
CA THR A 122 4.38 10.72 7.45
C THR A 122 4.47 10.48 8.96
N CYS A 123 5.68 10.57 9.52
CA CYS A 123 5.93 10.27 10.94
C CYS A 123 5.19 11.20 11.93
N ASN A 124 4.77 12.38 11.48
CA ASN A 124 3.97 13.33 12.26
C ASN A 124 2.46 13.08 12.15
N GLY A 125 2.04 11.93 11.59
CA GLY A 125 0.64 11.51 11.50
C GLY A 125 -0.13 12.10 10.31
N LYS A 126 0.48 13.00 9.52
CA LYS A 126 -0.16 13.53 8.32
C LYS A 126 -0.29 12.41 7.28
N THR A 127 -1.50 12.25 6.77
CA THR A 127 -1.82 11.26 5.74
C THR A 127 -2.38 11.97 4.52
N VAL A 128 -1.86 11.62 3.34
CA VAL A 128 -2.34 12.11 2.04
C VAL A 128 -2.69 10.93 1.16
N HIS A 129 -3.85 10.99 0.53
CA HIS A 129 -4.29 10.01 -0.47
C HIS A 129 -4.15 10.61 -1.86
N TYR A 130 -3.71 9.79 -2.80
CA TYR A 130 -3.55 10.18 -4.20
C TYR A 130 -4.42 9.33 -5.10
N ILE A 131 -4.92 9.91 -6.17
CA ILE A 131 -5.51 9.22 -7.32
C ILE A 131 -4.60 9.43 -8.53
N PHE A 132 -4.54 8.44 -9.42
CA PHE A 132 -3.75 8.46 -10.65
C PHE A 132 -4.66 8.44 -11.89
N PRO A 133 -5.14 9.61 -12.36
CA PRO A 133 -6.12 9.70 -13.45
C PRO A 133 -5.67 9.03 -14.76
N GLU A 134 -4.36 9.07 -15.04
CA GLU A 134 -3.75 8.48 -16.25
C GLU A 134 -3.97 6.97 -16.38
N ASN A 135 -4.17 6.26 -15.28
CA ASN A 135 -4.43 4.82 -15.29
C ASN A 135 -5.92 4.48 -15.29
N LEU A 136 -6.82 5.42 -15.00
CA LEU A 136 -8.26 5.16 -14.93
C LEU A 136 -8.86 4.81 -16.29
N GLY A 137 -8.36 5.42 -17.37
CA GLY A 137 -8.84 5.15 -18.73
C GLY A 137 -8.57 3.72 -19.23
N LYS A 138 -7.72 2.97 -18.52
CA LYS A 138 -7.37 1.57 -18.81
C LYS A 138 -8.31 0.58 -18.12
N LEU A 139 -9.23 1.05 -17.27
CA LEU A 139 -10.13 0.21 -16.48
C LEU A 139 -11.48 0.05 -17.17
N SER A 140 -12.24 -0.95 -16.73
CA SER A 140 -13.65 -1.06 -17.11
C SER A 140 -14.46 0.06 -16.45
N THR A 141 -15.59 0.45 -17.05
CA THR A 141 -16.45 1.54 -16.52
C THR A 141 -16.86 1.30 -15.06
N ILE A 142 -17.14 0.05 -14.70
CA ILE A 142 -17.52 -0.31 -13.32
C ILE A 142 -16.35 -0.12 -12.36
N MET A 143 -15.15 -0.59 -12.73
CA MET A 143 -13.97 -0.46 -11.87
C MET A 143 -13.55 1.01 -11.74
N GLU A 144 -13.57 1.77 -12.83
CA GLU A 144 -13.32 3.21 -12.80
C GLU A 144 -14.29 3.92 -11.85
N SER A 145 -15.60 3.63 -11.93
CA SER A 145 -16.60 4.19 -11.03
C SER A 145 -16.30 3.89 -9.56
N ARG A 146 -15.94 2.64 -9.23
CA ARG A 146 -15.57 2.24 -7.86
C ARG A 146 -14.30 2.94 -7.36
N VAL A 147 -13.30 3.10 -8.22
CA VAL A 147 -12.08 3.84 -7.88
C VAL A 147 -12.40 5.29 -7.57
N ARG A 148 -13.26 5.93 -8.39
CA ARG A 148 -13.68 7.32 -8.18
C ARG A 148 -14.49 7.47 -6.90
N GLU A 149 -15.39 6.55 -6.60
CA GLU A 149 -16.14 6.51 -5.35
C GLU A 149 -15.20 6.45 -4.14
N LEU A 150 -14.24 5.51 -4.16
CA LEU A 150 -13.25 5.41 -3.10
C LEU A 150 -12.38 6.66 -3.00
N SER A 151 -11.93 7.22 -4.12
CA SER A 151 -11.18 8.47 -4.15
C SER A 151 -11.92 9.62 -3.48
N LEU A 152 -13.24 9.73 -3.72
CA LEU A 152 -14.07 10.76 -3.11
C LEU A 152 -14.19 10.55 -1.60
N ALA A 153 -14.41 9.31 -1.16
CA ALA A 153 -14.50 8.97 0.26
C ALA A 153 -13.18 9.24 1.01
N LEU A 154 -12.04 9.03 0.35
CA LEU A 154 -10.69 9.28 0.87
C LEU A 154 -10.28 10.75 0.83
N GLY A 155 -10.95 11.59 0.04
CA GLY A 155 -10.51 12.97 -0.22
C GLY A 155 -9.18 13.02 -0.98
N SER A 156 -8.94 12.07 -1.89
CA SER A 156 -7.67 11.97 -2.60
C SER A 156 -7.41 13.15 -3.54
N THR A 157 -6.14 13.53 -3.68
CA THR A 157 -5.68 14.54 -4.66
C THR A 157 -5.07 13.89 -5.90
N PRO A 158 -5.22 14.47 -7.10
CA PRO A 158 -4.53 13.95 -8.29
C PRO A 158 -3.00 13.98 -8.13
N SER A 159 -2.34 12.95 -8.63
CA SER A 159 -0.88 12.88 -8.85
C SER A 159 -0.60 12.06 -10.12
N ASN A 160 0.65 11.96 -10.52
CA ASN A 160 1.09 11.17 -11.68
C ASN A 160 2.07 10.07 -11.26
N ILE A 161 2.19 9.05 -12.11
CA ILE A 161 2.98 7.86 -11.80
C ILE A 161 4.48 8.18 -11.73
N GLU A 162 4.98 9.11 -12.54
CA GLU A 162 6.41 9.47 -12.55
C GLU A 162 6.84 10.14 -11.25
N GLU A 163 6.03 11.05 -10.70
CA GLU A 163 6.24 11.62 -9.36
C GLU A 163 6.20 10.54 -8.28
N PHE A 164 5.25 9.62 -8.36
CA PHE A 164 5.13 8.53 -7.38
C PHE A 164 6.30 7.54 -7.46
N LYS A 165 6.80 7.25 -8.66
CA LYS A 165 8.02 6.45 -8.89
C LYS A 165 9.23 7.14 -8.26
N ALA A 166 9.45 8.41 -8.56
CA ALA A 166 10.56 9.18 -8.01
C ALA A 166 10.53 9.22 -6.47
N PHE A 167 9.35 9.46 -5.89
CA PHE A 167 9.14 9.40 -4.44
C PHE A 167 9.44 8.01 -3.86
N SER A 168 8.95 6.96 -4.50
CA SER A 168 9.17 5.58 -4.06
C SER A 168 10.64 5.21 -4.09
N CYS A 169 11.37 5.49 -5.18
CA CYS A 169 12.81 5.25 -5.29
C CYS A 169 13.61 5.98 -4.21
N LEU A 170 13.31 7.27 -3.97
CA LEU A 170 13.98 8.06 -2.93
C LEU A 170 13.74 7.48 -1.52
N CYS A 171 12.54 6.95 -1.24
CA CYS A 171 12.24 6.29 0.03
C CYS A 171 13.07 5.02 0.25
N PHE A 172 13.38 4.28 -0.82
CA PHE A 172 14.15 3.02 -0.76
C PHE A 172 15.66 3.25 -0.73
N GLU A 173 16.19 4.18 -1.52
CA GLU A 173 17.64 4.45 -1.61
C GLU A 173 18.22 5.07 -0.33
N ARG A 174 17.44 5.88 0.40
CA ARG A 174 17.90 6.56 1.62
C ARG A 174 17.78 5.74 2.91
N GLY A 175 17.63 4.41 2.81
CA GLY A 175 17.54 3.53 3.97
C GLY A 175 16.24 3.69 4.78
N GLY A 176 15.15 4.05 4.10
CA GLY A 176 13.85 4.37 4.68
C GLY A 176 13.69 5.86 4.96
N PHE A 177 12.55 6.43 4.51
CA PHE A 177 11.91 7.73 4.81
C PHE A 177 12.75 8.93 5.32
N ASN A 178 14.06 8.98 5.17
CA ASN A 178 14.87 10.12 5.59
C ASN A 178 14.89 11.15 4.46
N GLU A 179 14.32 12.32 4.76
CA GLU A 179 14.51 13.58 4.03
C GLU A 179 14.06 13.61 2.57
N VAL A 180 12.82 14.02 2.33
CA VAL A 180 12.55 15.04 1.30
C VAL A 180 11.52 16.02 1.85
N ARG A 181 11.99 17.23 2.17
CA ARG A 181 11.25 18.43 2.63
C ARG A 181 10.54 18.33 3.98
N GLY A 182 11.30 18.67 5.03
CA GLY A 182 10.78 19.08 6.34
C GLY A 182 10.36 17.92 7.23
N GLU A 183 11.29 17.48 8.07
CA GLU A 183 11.06 16.57 9.21
C GLU A 183 10.50 15.18 8.86
N ILE A 184 11.38 14.30 8.38
CA ILE A 184 11.04 12.88 8.32
C ILE A 184 12.20 12.08 8.95
N ILE A 185 11.84 11.43 10.07
CA ILE A 185 12.54 10.47 10.95
C ILE A 185 13.34 11.01 12.16
N ARG A 186 12.82 10.69 13.36
CA ARG A 186 13.62 10.16 14.47
C ARG A 186 13.38 8.65 14.53
N GLY A 187 14.47 7.88 14.47
CA GLY A 187 14.43 6.43 14.52
C GLY A 187 13.85 5.92 15.83
N ILE A 188 13.22 4.74 15.77
CA ILE A 188 12.69 4.01 16.92
C ILE A 188 13.81 3.80 17.96
N ARG A 189 13.66 4.45 19.12
CA ARG A 189 14.50 4.31 20.32
C ARG A 189 13.79 3.30 21.24
N LEU A 190 14.43 2.17 21.50
CA LEU A 190 14.08 1.37 22.68
C LEU A 190 14.85 1.99 23.85
N SER A 191 14.14 2.65 24.75
CA SER A 191 14.66 2.92 26.09
C SER A 191 14.72 1.60 26.84
N TYR A 192 15.93 1.21 27.24
CA TYR A 192 16.13 0.25 28.32
C TYR A 192 16.01 1.03 29.64
N ASN A 193 15.29 0.48 30.61
CA ASN A 193 15.59 0.75 32.01
C ASN A 193 16.74 -0.16 32.41
#